data_AF-A0A7C8DK10-F1
#
_entry.id   AF-A0A7C8DK10-F1
#
_cell.length_a   1.000
_cell.length_b   1.000
_cell.length_c   1.000
_cell.angle_alpha   90.00
_cell.angle_beta   90.00
_cell.angle_gamma   90.00
#
_symmetry.space_group_name_H-M   'P 1'
#
loop_
_entity.id
_entity.type
_entity.pdbx_description
1 polymer ?
#
loop_
_entity_poly.entity_id
_entity_poly.type
_entity_poly.pdbx_seq_one_letter_code
_entity_poly.pdbx_strand_id
1 'polypeptide(L)'
;MRSGATEEAFTSQAQHIIENRCLQCHSGSNPHVPNLSSFSHVSQVVQLDEGMDFFSLVRVSHTHLLGITFMFFIVGLIFSHAYVRPVWFKSAVVGLPFLAIAMDILCWYMTKLIPGFAWVIMGTGAMMGGCFGLMVLVSVHQMWFYKMPPELVGRDAASRRAIG
;
A
#
# COMPACT_ATOMS: atom_id res chain seq x y z
N MET A 1 -13.42 -12.68 9.15
CA MET A 1 -13.43 -14.17 9.02
C MET A 1 -14.47 -14.54 7.98
N ARG A 2 -14.07 -15.18 6.88
CA ARG A 2 -14.98 -15.48 5.74
C ARG A 2 -15.94 -16.65 5.97
N SER A 3 -15.71 -17.47 7.00
CA SER A 3 -16.51 -18.65 7.32
C SER A 3 -17.50 -18.43 8.48
N GLY A 4 -17.65 -17.19 8.97
CA GLY A 4 -18.29 -16.92 10.25
C GLY A 4 -17.41 -17.35 11.43
N ALA A 5 -17.69 -16.81 12.62
CA ALA A 5 -17.03 -17.22 13.85
C ALA A 5 -17.84 -18.34 14.51
N THR A 6 -17.16 -19.40 14.98
CA THR A 6 -17.80 -20.42 15.82
C THR A 6 -18.06 -19.85 17.22
N GLU A 7 -19.00 -20.46 17.95
CA GLU A 7 -19.29 -20.07 19.33
C GLU A 7 -18.06 -20.20 20.25
N GLU A 8 -17.19 -21.17 20.00
CA GLU A 8 -15.91 -21.35 20.70
C GLU A 8 -14.94 -20.17 20.44
N ALA A 9 -14.84 -19.73 19.18
CA ALA A 9 -14.03 -18.58 18.81
C ALA A 9 -14.58 -17.27 19.42
N PHE A 10 -15.90 -17.14 19.48
CA PHE A 10 -16.57 -16.04 20.16
C PHE A 10 -16.24 -16.00 21.65
N THR A 11 -16.40 -17.15 22.34
CA THR A 11 -16.16 -17.28 23.78
C THR A 11 -14.71 -16.96 24.14
N SER A 12 -13.76 -17.44 23.34
CA SER A 12 -12.33 -17.27 23.60
C SER A 12 -11.78 -15.89 23.26
N GLN A 13 -12.35 -15.18 22.27
CA GLN A 13 -11.75 -13.94 21.74
C GLN A 13 -12.60 -12.69 21.96
N ALA A 14 -13.94 -12.82 21.92
CA ALA A 14 -14.84 -11.67 21.85
C ALA A 14 -15.70 -11.50 23.12
N GLN A 15 -16.10 -12.59 23.76
CA GLN A 15 -17.06 -12.55 24.89
C GLN A 15 -16.58 -11.66 26.04
N HIS A 16 -15.33 -11.83 26.49
CA HIS A 16 -14.78 -11.00 27.57
C HIS A 16 -14.74 -9.50 27.20
N ILE A 17 -14.54 -9.16 25.92
CA ILE A 17 -14.56 -7.76 25.47
C ILE A 17 -15.99 -7.20 25.56
N ILE A 18 -16.98 -7.96 25.09
CA ILE A 18 -18.38 -7.57 25.11
C ILE A 18 -18.90 -7.44 26.54
N GLU A 19 -18.55 -8.38 27.41
CA GLU A 19 -18.91 -8.36 28.83
C GLU A 19 -18.40 -7.10 29.54
N ASN A 20 -17.15 -6.73 29.30
CA ASN A 20 -16.52 -5.60 30.00
C ASN A 20 -16.82 -4.23 29.37
N ARG A 21 -17.16 -4.17 28.08
CA ARG A 21 -17.27 -2.89 27.33
C ARG A 21 -18.65 -2.59 26.78
N CYS A 22 -19.49 -3.60 26.58
CA CYS A 22 -20.74 -3.46 25.83
C CYS A 22 -21.97 -3.80 26.67
N LEU A 23 -21.89 -4.80 27.56
CA LEU A 23 -23.07 -5.28 28.31
C LEU A 23 -23.67 -4.26 29.28
N GLN A 24 -22.94 -3.21 29.66
CA GLN A 24 -23.51 -2.12 30.45
C GLN A 24 -24.74 -1.49 29.78
N CYS A 25 -24.74 -1.41 28.44
CA CYS A 25 -25.87 -0.90 27.66
C CYS A 25 -26.60 -2.00 26.88
N HIS A 26 -25.90 -3.09 26.51
CA HIS A 26 -26.41 -4.16 25.65
C HIS A 26 -26.77 -5.45 26.41
N SER A 27 -27.17 -5.35 27.68
CA SER A 27 -27.59 -6.49 28.52
C SER A 27 -28.98 -7.06 28.19
N GLY A 28 -29.74 -6.41 27.30
CA GLY A 28 -31.15 -6.71 27.05
C GLY A 28 -32.12 -6.00 27.99
N SER A 29 -31.64 -5.17 28.93
CA SER A 29 -32.49 -4.38 29.83
C SER A 29 -33.23 -3.23 29.12
N ASN A 30 -32.73 -2.76 27.98
CA ASN A 30 -33.37 -1.72 27.17
C ASN A 30 -33.80 -2.30 25.80
N PRO A 31 -35.11 -2.39 25.51
CA PRO A 31 -35.61 -2.92 24.24
C PRO A 31 -35.22 -2.12 22.99
N HIS A 32 -34.76 -0.87 23.14
CA HIS A 32 -34.39 0.00 22.02
C HIS A 32 -32.97 -0.23 21.51
N VAL A 33 -32.19 -1.08 22.18
CA VAL A 33 -30.81 -1.42 21.79
C VAL A 33 -30.64 -2.93 21.65
N PRO A 34 -29.82 -3.40 20.70
CA PRO A 34 -29.58 -4.83 20.50
C PRO A 34 -29.06 -5.52 21.77
N ASN A 35 -29.54 -6.73 22.04
CA ASN A 35 -28.96 -7.56 23.10
C ASN A 35 -27.67 -8.21 22.58
N LEU A 36 -26.57 -8.13 23.34
CA LEU A 36 -25.28 -8.75 23.01
C LEU A 36 -24.83 -9.77 24.08
N SER A 37 -25.74 -10.21 24.94
CA SER A 37 -25.46 -11.09 26.10
C SER A 37 -25.08 -12.52 25.74
N SER A 38 -25.33 -12.96 24.51
CA SER A 38 -25.08 -14.34 24.06
C SER A 38 -24.61 -14.37 22.62
N PHE A 39 -23.93 -15.44 22.25
CA PHE A 39 -23.51 -15.69 20.87
C PHE A 39 -24.70 -15.64 19.90
N SER A 40 -25.84 -16.22 20.27
CA SER A 40 -27.05 -16.21 19.46
C SER A 40 -27.54 -14.79 19.15
N HIS A 41 -27.58 -13.89 20.14
CA HIS A 41 -28.02 -12.51 19.92
C HIS A 41 -27.00 -11.71 19.12
N VAL A 42 -25.70 -11.91 19.40
CA VAL A 42 -24.63 -11.26 18.63
C VAL A 42 -24.67 -11.70 17.17
N SER A 43 -24.84 -13.00 16.89
CA SER A 43 -24.89 -13.56 15.53
C SER A 43 -26.03 -13.01 14.67
N GLN A 44 -27.10 -12.50 15.29
CA GLN A 44 -28.25 -11.92 14.58
C GLN A 44 -27.99 -10.50 14.09
N VAL A 45 -27.04 -9.78 14.71
CA VAL A 45 -26.77 -8.37 14.42
C VAL A 45 -25.44 -8.12 13.76
N VAL A 46 -24.56 -9.13 13.72
CA VAL A 46 -23.29 -9.06 12.99
C VAL A 46 -23.45 -9.59 11.57
N GLN A 47 -22.72 -8.99 10.64
CA GLN A 47 -22.64 -9.46 9.26
C GLN A 47 -21.30 -10.16 9.04
N LEU A 48 -21.29 -11.15 8.14
CA LEU A 48 -20.04 -11.70 7.66
C LEU A 48 -19.27 -10.61 6.91
N ASP A 49 -17.99 -10.47 7.27
CA ASP A 49 -17.08 -9.62 6.52
C ASP A 49 -16.69 -10.32 5.20
N GLU A 50 -17.38 -9.95 4.12
CA GLU A 50 -17.09 -10.39 2.76
C GLU A 50 -15.92 -9.61 2.12
N GLY A 51 -15.32 -8.66 2.84
CA GLY A 51 -14.34 -7.70 2.35
C GLY A 51 -14.96 -6.58 1.52
N MET A 52 -14.12 -5.72 0.92
CA MET A 52 -14.57 -4.55 0.16
C MET A 52 -15.56 -4.90 -0.97
N ASP A 53 -16.64 -4.14 -1.11
CA ASP A 53 -17.56 -4.24 -2.23
C ASP A 53 -16.87 -3.96 -3.58
N PHE A 54 -17.40 -4.53 -4.67
CA PHE A 54 -16.85 -4.37 -6.02
C PHE A 54 -16.81 -2.91 -6.47
N PHE A 55 -17.86 -2.11 -6.20
CA PHE A 55 -17.86 -0.70 -6.58
C PHE A 55 -16.83 0.10 -5.79
N SER A 56 -16.66 -0.23 -4.51
CA SER A 56 -15.59 0.34 -3.70
C SER A 56 -14.22 -0.02 -4.27
N LEU A 57 -14.04 -1.27 -4.71
CA LEU A 57 -12.78 -1.74 -5.27
C LEU A 57 -12.43 -1.04 -6.58
N VAL A 58 -13.41 -0.85 -7.49
CA VAL A 58 -13.23 -0.08 -8.72
C VAL A 58 -12.85 1.37 -8.43
N ARG A 59 -13.55 2.00 -7.47
CA ARG A 59 -13.26 3.39 -7.06
C ARG A 59 -11.82 3.53 -6.55
N VAL A 60 -11.41 2.66 -5.64
CA VAL A 60 -10.06 2.69 -5.05
C VAL A 60 -9.01 2.34 -6.11
N SER A 61 -9.30 1.40 -7.02
CA SER A 61 -8.42 1.06 -8.15
C SER A 61 -8.15 2.28 -9.03
N HIS A 62 -9.17 3.08 -9.34
CA HIS A 62 -9.02 4.29 -10.17
C HIS A 62 -8.14 5.34 -9.50
N THR A 63 -8.36 5.63 -8.22
CA THR A 63 -7.58 6.65 -7.50
C THR A 63 -6.12 6.24 -7.35
N HIS A 64 -5.84 4.95 -7.14
CA HIS A 64 -4.48 4.44 -7.03
C HIS A 64 -3.79 4.39 -8.38
N LEU A 65 -4.46 3.86 -9.41
CA LEU A 65 -3.90 3.77 -10.75
C LEU A 65 -3.58 5.15 -11.32
N LEU A 66 -4.39 6.17 -11.06
CA LEU A 66 -4.11 7.53 -11.52
C LEU A 66 -3.12 8.27 -10.60
N GLY A 67 -3.38 8.31 -9.30
CA GLY A 67 -2.60 9.12 -8.36
C GLY A 67 -1.18 8.61 -8.16
N ILE A 68 -1.02 7.30 -7.94
CA ILE A 68 0.29 6.70 -7.64
C ILE A 68 1.18 6.69 -8.89
N THR A 69 0.62 6.34 -10.06
CA THR A 69 1.40 6.37 -11.31
C THR A 69 1.85 7.78 -11.67
N PHE A 70 0.99 8.79 -11.45
CA PHE A 70 1.34 10.19 -11.65
C PHE A 70 2.47 10.64 -10.71
N MET A 71 2.40 10.24 -9.43
CA MET A 71 3.47 10.51 -8.48
C MET A 71 4.80 9.86 -8.89
N PHE A 72 4.78 8.57 -9.28
CA PHE A 72 5.98 7.87 -9.75
C PHE A 72 6.53 8.45 -11.05
N PHE A 73 5.66 8.95 -11.93
CA PHE A 73 6.09 9.64 -13.13
C PHE A 73 6.89 10.90 -12.80
N ILE A 74 6.37 11.78 -11.93
CA ILE A 74 7.06 13.02 -11.55
C ILE A 74 8.38 12.71 -10.83
N VAL A 75 8.36 11.84 -9.83
CA VAL A 75 9.58 11.50 -9.07
C VAL A 75 10.58 10.75 -9.93
N GLY A 76 10.12 9.87 -10.81
CA GLY A 76 10.96 9.18 -11.79
C GLY A 76 11.61 10.13 -12.79
N LEU A 77 10.89 11.17 -13.24
CA LEU A 77 11.47 12.23 -14.07
C LEU A 77 12.59 12.97 -13.33
N ILE A 78 12.36 13.39 -12.08
CA ILE A 78 13.37 14.06 -11.26
C ILE A 78 14.60 13.15 -11.09
N PHE A 79 14.38 11.89 -10.72
CA PHE A 79 15.44 10.91 -10.53
C PHE A 79 16.17 10.56 -11.84
N SER A 80 15.54 10.72 -13.00
CA SER A 80 16.20 10.49 -14.29
C SER A 80 17.40 11.43 -14.52
N HIS A 81 17.36 12.64 -13.93
CA HIS A 81 18.46 13.60 -13.92
C HIS A 81 19.51 13.31 -12.85
N ALA A 82 19.22 12.42 -11.89
CA ALA A 82 20.19 12.01 -10.90
C ALA A 82 21.33 11.22 -11.56
N TYR A 83 22.55 11.50 -11.11
CA TYR A 83 23.75 10.79 -11.51
C TYR A 83 23.79 9.43 -10.81
N VAL A 84 23.20 8.42 -11.44
CA VAL A 84 23.22 7.03 -10.97
C VAL A 84 23.77 6.14 -12.08
N ARG A 85 24.83 5.39 -11.77
CA ARG A 85 25.39 4.34 -12.63
C ARG A 85 25.32 3.02 -11.87
N PRO A 86 24.99 1.90 -12.55
CA PRO A 86 24.76 1.72 -13.99
C PRO A 86 23.35 2.12 -14.49
N VAL A 87 23.21 2.35 -15.80
CA VAL A 87 21.96 2.85 -16.42
C VAL A 87 20.80 1.84 -16.31
N TRP A 88 21.08 0.54 -16.44
CA TRP A 88 20.05 -0.50 -16.32
C TRP A 88 19.38 -0.47 -14.94
N PHE A 89 20.14 -0.20 -13.89
CA PHE A 89 19.63 -0.10 -12.53
C PHE A 89 18.72 1.11 -12.39
N LYS A 90 19.14 2.26 -12.94
CA LYS A 90 18.31 3.47 -12.98
C LYS A 90 16.97 3.22 -13.68
N SER A 91 17.01 2.57 -14.85
CA SER A 91 15.80 2.22 -15.60
C SER A 91 14.89 1.24 -14.83
N ALA A 92 15.47 0.25 -14.15
CA ALA A 92 14.70 -0.69 -13.33
C ALA A 92 13.98 0.00 -12.16
N VAL A 93 14.68 0.87 -11.43
CA VAL A 93 14.11 1.63 -10.30
C VAL A 93 12.94 2.52 -10.75
N VAL A 94 13.04 3.12 -11.94
CA VAL A 94 11.95 3.95 -12.50
C VAL A 94 10.79 3.10 -13.02
N GLY A 95 11.07 1.95 -13.65
CA GLY A 95 10.05 1.12 -14.28
C GLY A 95 9.28 0.18 -13.34
N LEU A 96 9.97 -0.41 -12.35
CA LEU A 96 9.40 -1.40 -11.42
C LEU A 96 8.13 -0.94 -10.69
N PRO A 97 8.02 0.31 -10.22
CA PRO A 97 6.80 0.79 -9.55
C PRO A 97 5.54 0.70 -10.41
N PHE A 98 5.65 0.88 -11.73
CA PHE A 98 4.52 0.79 -12.66
C PHE A 98 4.04 -0.65 -12.86
N LEU A 99 4.96 -1.62 -12.89
CA LEU A 99 4.60 -3.03 -12.93
C LEU A 99 4.00 -3.48 -11.59
N ALA A 100 4.57 -2.98 -10.49
CA ALA A 100 4.13 -3.28 -9.14
C ALA A 100 2.69 -2.81 -8.89
N ILE A 101 2.33 -1.58 -9.28
CA ILE A 101 0.97 -1.07 -9.07
C ILE A 101 -0.08 -1.83 -9.90
N ALA A 102 0.27 -2.25 -11.13
CA ALA A 102 -0.60 -3.10 -11.93
C ALA A 102 -0.83 -4.43 -11.22
N MET A 103 0.25 -5.10 -10.78
CA MET A 103 0.15 -6.36 -10.04
C MET A 103 -0.62 -6.20 -8.72
N ASP A 104 -0.42 -5.10 -8.00
CA ASP A 104 -1.08 -4.80 -6.73
C ASP A 104 -2.60 -4.75 -6.89
N ILE A 105 -3.08 -3.97 -7.87
CA ILE A 105 -4.50 -3.85 -8.18
C ILE A 105 -5.07 -5.21 -8.61
N LEU A 106 -4.39 -5.95 -9.49
CA LEU A 106 -4.83 -7.29 -9.88
C LEU A 106 -4.98 -8.21 -8.65
N CYS A 107 -4.02 -8.17 -7.73
CA CYS A 107 -4.04 -8.98 -6.53
C CYS A 107 -5.20 -8.61 -5.59
N TRP A 108 -5.62 -7.34 -5.53
CA TRP A 108 -6.81 -6.96 -4.75
C TRP A 108 -8.05 -7.72 -5.21
N TYR A 109 -8.29 -7.80 -6.51
CA TYR A 109 -9.40 -8.61 -7.04
C TYR A 109 -9.19 -10.10 -6.76
N MET A 110 -7.96 -10.61 -6.87
CA MET A 110 -7.66 -12.03 -6.60
C MET A 110 -7.80 -12.42 -5.12
N THR A 111 -7.61 -11.51 -4.16
CA THR A 111 -7.82 -11.83 -2.74
C THR A 111 -9.28 -12.18 -2.41
N LYS A 112 -10.24 -11.82 -3.26
CA LYS A 112 -11.62 -12.31 -3.16
C LYS A 112 -11.71 -13.82 -3.34
N LEU A 113 -10.88 -14.40 -4.21
CA LEU A 113 -10.86 -15.84 -4.49
C LEU A 113 -9.89 -16.57 -3.57
N ILE A 114 -8.67 -16.05 -3.42
CA ILE A 114 -7.57 -16.71 -2.71
C ILE A 114 -6.95 -15.72 -1.71
N PRO A 115 -7.21 -15.86 -0.40
CA PRO A 115 -6.68 -14.96 0.63
C PRO A 115 -5.15 -14.81 0.63
N GLY A 116 -4.43 -15.82 0.14
CA GLY A 116 -2.96 -15.82 0.07
C GLY A 116 -2.36 -14.69 -0.77
N PHE A 117 -3.10 -14.10 -1.71
CA PHE A 117 -2.63 -12.96 -2.50
C PHE A 117 -2.38 -11.70 -1.66
N ALA A 118 -2.82 -11.66 -0.40
CA ALA A 118 -2.47 -10.59 0.55
C ALA A 118 -0.95 -10.44 0.71
N TRP A 119 -0.20 -11.54 0.67
CA TRP A 119 1.27 -11.50 0.72
C TRP A 119 1.88 -10.84 -0.51
N VAL A 120 1.28 -11.07 -1.68
CA VAL A 120 1.72 -10.45 -2.93
C VAL A 120 1.49 -8.94 -2.89
N ILE A 121 0.32 -8.50 -2.40
CA ILE A 121 -0.01 -7.08 -2.20
C ILE A 121 1.01 -6.39 -1.28
N MET A 122 1.36 -7.04 -0.17
CA MET A 122 2.39 -6.49 0.73
C MET A 122 3.76 -6.42 0.02
N GLY A 123 4.11 -7.41 -0.79
CA GLY A 123 5.35 -7.43 -1.57
C GLY A 123 5.41 -6.33 -2.64
N THR A 124 4.34 -6.15 -3.41
CA THR A 124 4.22 -5.09 -4.43
C THR A 124 4.24 -3.71 -3.79
N GLY A 125 3.52 -3.52 -2.68
CA GLY A 125 3.56 -2.30 -1.88
C GLY A 125 4.96 -1.96 -1.36
N ALA A 126 5.65 -2.94 -0.77
CA ALA A 126 7.03 -2.77 -0.29
C ALA A 126 8.00 -2.42 -1.43
N MET A 127 7.88 -3.09 -2.58
CA MET A 127 8.71 -2.82 -3.76
C MET A 127 8.47 -1.40 -4.30
N MET A 128 7.21 -0.97 -4.41
CA MET A 128 6.84 0.39 -4.81
C MET A 128 7.43 1.43 -3.85
N GLY A 129 7.20 1.24 -2.54
CA GLY A 129 7.71 2.13 -1.51
C GLY A 129 9.24 2.21 -1.49
N GLY A 130 9.92 1.07 -1.68
CA GLY A 130 11.37 1.00 -1.76
C GLY A 130 11.95 1.75 -2.95
N CYS A 131 11.39 1.55 -4.15
CA CYS A 131 11.80 2.28 -5.34
C CYS A 131 11.54 3.79 -5.21
N PHE A 132 10.36 4.16 -4.71
CA PHE A 132 10.01 5.56 -4.46
C PHE A 132 10.96 6.22 -3.45
N GLY A 133 11.19 5.57 -2.32
CA GLY A 133 12.11 6.05 -1.29
C GLY A 133 13.52 6.23 -1.83
N LEU A 134 14.02 5.27 -2.61
CA LEU A 134 15.33 5.37 -3.25
C LEU A 134 15.40 6.56 -4.22
N MET A 135 14.39 6.74 -5.07
CA MET A 135 14.34 7.87 -6.00
C MET A 135 14.35 9.21 -5.27
N VAL A 136 13.54 9.37 -4.22
CA VAL A 136 13.46 10.60 -3.42
C VAL A 136 14.77 10.86 -2.69
N LEU A 137 15.28 9.89 -1.93
CA LEU A 137 16.46 10.05 -1.10
C LEU A 137 17.69 10.38 -1.94
N VAL A 138 17.89 9.67 -3.06
CA VAL A 138 19.03 9.94 -3.96
C VAL A 138 18.89 11.30 -4.62
N SER A 139 17.70 11.67 -5.11
CA SER A 139 17.49 12.97 -5.75
C SER A 139 17.73 14.13 -4.79
N VAL A 140 17.18 14.07 -3.58
CA VAL A 140 17.36 15.10 -2.55
C VAL A 140 18.83 15.18 -2.13
N HIS A 141 19.47 14.03 -1.89
CA HIS A 141 20.89 14.00 -1.55
C HIS A 141 21.75 14.62 -2.64
N GLN A 142 21.45 14.35 -3.91
CA GLN A 142 22.22 14.91 -5.02
C GLN A 142 22.00 16.40 -5.26
N MET A 143 20.80 16.91 -5.02
CA MET A 143 20.53 18.35 -5.15
C MET A 143 21.23 19.15 -4.06
N TRP A 144 21.31 18.62 -2.84
CA TRP A 144 21.75 19.41 -1.67
C TRP A 144 23.20 19.19 -1.27
N PHE A 145 23.75 17.98 -1.48
CA PHE A 145 25.06 17.60 -0.91
C PHE A 145 26.07 17.08 -1.93
N TYR A 146 25.64 16.70 -3.13
CA TYR A 146 26.55 16.08 -4.11
C TYR A 146 27.35 17.13 -4.89
N LYS A 147 28.67 16.93 -4.94
CA LYS A 147 29.58 17.68 -5.82
C LYS A 147 29.97 16.78 -6.99
N MET A 148 29.93 17.33 -8.20
CA MET A 148 30.23 16.57 -9.41
C MET A 148 31.69 16.06 -9.37
N PRO A 149 31.95 14.79 -9.73
CA PRO A 149 33.31 14.24 -9.79
C PRO A 149 34.21 15.10 -10.70
N PRO A 150 35.47 15.38 -10.30
CA PRO A 150 36.39 16.23 -11.07
C PRO A 150 36.58 15.77 -12.52
N GLU A 151 36.49 14.46 -12.75
CA GLU A 151 36.64 13.79 -14.03
C GLU A 151 35.58 14.21 -15.06
N LEU A 152 34.36 14.51 -14.60
CA LEU A 152 33.25 14.96 -15.44
C LEU A 152 33.30 16.48 -15.65
N VAL A 153 33.75 17.23 -14.64
CA VAL A 153 33.96 18.68 -14.76
C VAL A 153 35.02 18.98 -15.82
N GLY A 154 36.12 18.21 -15.85
CA GLY A 154 37.17 18.32 -16.87
C GLY A 154 36.67 17.97 -18.27
N ARG A 155 35.77 16.99 -18.41
CA ARG A 155 35.20 16.58 -19.70
C ARG A 155 34.21 17.60 -20.26
N ASP A 156 33.39 18.21 -19.40
CA ASP A 156 32.49 19.32 -19.77
C ASP A 156 33.28 20.58 -20.15
N ALA A 157 34.35 20.89 -19.42
CA ALA A 157 35.24 22.01 -19.74
C ALA A 157 35.96 21.79 -21.08
N ALA A 158 36.47 20.58 -21.34
CA ALA A 158 37.09 20.23 -22.61
C ALA A 158 36.07 20.26 -23.77
N SER A 159 34.85 19.76 -23.54
CA SER A 159 33.78 19.82 -24.54
C SER A 159 33.41 21.26 -24.88
N ARG A 160 33.22 22.15 -23.89
CA ARG A 160 32.89 23.57 -24.14
C ARG A 160 33.99 24.33 -24.88
N ARG A 161 35.25 23.92 -24.72
CA ARG A 161 36.41 24.53 -25.39
C ARG A 161 36.58 24.06 -26.84
N ALA A 162 35.94 22.96 -27.23
CA ALA A 162 36.02 22.41 -28.60
C ALA A 162 34.94 22.97 -29.56
N ILE A 163 33.94 23.68 -29.02
CA ILE A 163 32.83 24.29 -29.76
C ILE A 163 32.87 25.83 -29.80
N GLY A 164 33.91 26.45 -29.24
CA GLY A 164 34.19 27.88 -29.35
C GLY A 164 35.50 28.11 -30.08
#